data_AF-A0A1D9LE69-F1
#
_entry.id   AF-A0A1D9LE69-F1
#
_cell.length_a   1.000
_cell.length_b   1.000
_cell.length_c   1.000
_cell.angle_alpha   90.00
_cell.angle_beta   90.00
_cell.angle_gamma   90.00
#
_symmetry.space_group_name_H-M   'P 1'
#
loop_
_entity.id
_entity.type
_entity.pdbx_description
1 polymer ?
#
loop_
_entity_poly.entity_id
_entity_poly.type
_entity_poly.pdbx_seq_one_letter_code
_entity_poly.pdbx_strand_id
1 'polypeptide(L)'
;MDRKQRYRRLFATVGEDLADYPRLNALLERQFRAALAHDAAELDRCAGEIAALCDKLERSRRERLELVASLLPPGTERSMAEVLKVLPQAMREQGDAHWRRLRALIADCRERNLRNGQLLQERRQLLQRVLEGESDVYAAQ
;
A
#
# COMPACT_ATOMS: atom_id res chain seq x y z
N MET A 1 -18.03 -13.99 18.73
CA MET A 1 -18.51 -13.26 17.55
C MET A 1 -19.35 -14.19 16.69
N ASP A 2 -20.60 -13.83 16.39
CA ASP A 2 -21.47 -14.65 15.53
C ASP A 2 -21.04 -14.58 14.05
N ARG A 3 -21.53 -15.50 13.21
CA ARG A 3 -21.14 -15.58 11.78
C ARG A 3 -21.49 -14.29 11.01
N LYS A 4 -22.62 -13.65 11.30
CA LYS A 4 -23.06 -12.40 10.65
C LYS A 4 -22.15 -11.22 11.03
N GLN A 5 -21.72 -11.15 12.29
CA GLN A 5 -20.72 -10.21 12.77
C GLN A 5 -19.37 -10.42 12.08
N ARG A 6 -18.95 -11.67 11.84
CA ARG A 6 -17.74 -11.96 11.04
C ARG A 6 -17.82 -11.43 9.62
N TYR A 7 -18.94 -11.63 8.92
CA TYR A 7 -19.14 -11.03 7.60
C TYR A 7 -19.12 -9.50 7.65
N ARG A 8 -19.83 -8.89 8.61
CA ARG A 8 -19.83 -7.43 8.76
C ARG A 8 -18.42 -6.88 8.99
N ARG A 9 -17.66 -7.50 9.90
CA ARG A 9 -16.28 -7.08 10.16
C ARG A 9 -15.38 -7.29 8.94
N LEU A 10 -15.54 -8.41 8.23
CA LEU A 10 -14.79 -8.69 7.00
C LEU A 10 -15.01 -7.57 5.96
N PHE A 11 -16.27 -7.21 5.70
CA PHE A 11 -16.57 -6.13 4.77
C PHE A 11 -16.15 -4.75 5.26
N ALA A 12 -16.15 -4.52 6.58
CA ALA A 12 -15.60 -3.31 7.17
C ALA A 12 -14.10 -3.18 6.88
N THR A 13 -13.30 -4.25 7.00
CA THR A 13 -11.86 -4.19 6.64
C THR A 13 -11.63 -3.78 5.19
N VAL A 14 -12.46 -4.27 4.25
CA VAL A 14 -12.39 -3.87 2.84
C VAL A 14 -12.79 -2.40 2.66
N GLY A 15 -13.83 -1.94 3.36
CA GLY A 15 -14.24 -0.53 3.32
C GLY A 15 -13.21 0.43 3.91
N GLU A 16 -12.59 0.06 5.03
CA GLU A 16 -11.49 0.79 5.66
C GLU A 16 -10.29 0.88 4.69
N ASP A 17 -9.87 -0.24 4.10
CA ASP A 17 -8.78 -0.26 3.11
C ASP A 17 -9.11 0.60 1.88
N LEU A 18 -10.35 0.57 1.39
CA LEU A 18 -10.79 1.42 0.27
C LEU A 18 -10.68 2.92 0.57
N ALA A 19 -10.73 3.32 1.84
CA ALA A 19 -10.51 4.70 2.28
C ALA A 19 -9.03 5.02 2.51
N ASP A 20 -8.23 4.04 2.96
CA ASP A 20 -6.82 4.23 3.31
C ASP A 20 -5.88 4.18 2.10
N TYR A 21 -6.10 3.30 1.11
CA TYR A 21 -5.24 3.24 -0.07
C TYR A 21 -5.16 4.54 -0.89
N PRO A 22 -6.27 5.30 -1.09
CA PRO A 22 -6.19 6.62 -1.72
C PRO A 22 -5.32 7.61 -0.93
N ARG A 23 -5.34 7.54 0.40
CA ARG A 23 -4.48 8.36 1.26
C ARG A 23 -3.02 7.97 1.07
N LEU A 24 -2.72 6.67 1.02
CA LEU A 24 -1.37 6.18 0.74
C LEU A 24 -0.87 6.65 -0.63
N ASN A 25 -1.71 6.60 -1.67
CA ASN A 25 -1.37 7.12 -2.99
C ASN A 25 -1.04 8.62 -2.97
N ALA A 26 -1.79 9.42 -2.19
CA ALA A 26 -1.52 10.84 -2.02
C ALA A 26 -0.20 11.09 -1.29
N LEU A 27 0.13 10.29 -0.26
CA LEU A 27 1.41 10.38 0.45
C LEU A 27 2.59 10.01 -0.46
N LEU A 28 2.45 8.96 -1.27
CA LEU A 28 3.48 8.58 -2.25
C LEU A 28 3.68 9.69 -3.29
N GLU A 29 2.61 10.34 -3.74
CA GLU A 29 2.73 11.49 -4.65
C GLU A 29 3.42 12.68 -3.96
N ARG A 30 3.13 12.93 -2.68
CA ARG A 30 3.77 14.00 -1.90
C ARG A 30 5.26 13.74 -1.70
N GLN A 31 5.64 12.50 -1.37
CA GLN A 31 7.04 12.06 -1.27
C GLN A 31 7.78 12.25 -2.60
N PHE A 32 7.14 11.91 -3.73
CA PHE A 32 7.74 12.11 -5.05
C PHE A 32 8.08 13.58 -5.31
N ARG A 33 7.14 14.48 -5.02
CA ARG A 33 7.35 15.93 -5.17
C ARG A 33 8.43 16.46 -4.24
N ALA A 34 8.46 16.00 -2.98
CA ALA A 34 9.50 16.37 -2.03
C ALA A 34 10.90 15.92 -2.50
N ALA A 35 11.01 14.71 -3.08
CA ALA A 35 12.25 14.21 -3.67
C ALA A 35 12.72 15.03 -4.89
N LEU A 36 11.78 15.54 -5.69
CA LEU A 36 12.10 16.46 -6.79
C LEU A 36 12.55 17.83 -6.27
N ALA A 37 11.89 18.34 -5.22
CA ALA A 37 12.18 19.63 -4.60
C ALA A 37 13.39 19.62 -3.64
N HIS A 38 14.01 18.45 -3.41
CA HIS A 38 15.08 18.27 -2.43
C HIS A 38 14.69 18.64 -1.00
N ASP A 39 13.40 18.50 -0.66
CA ASP A 39 12.87 18.82 0.67
C ASP A 39 13.02 17.62 1.61
N ALA A 40 14.16 17.56 2.31
CA ALA A 40 14.46 16.49 3.26
C ALA A 40 13.46 16.44 4.43
N ALA A 41 12.99 17.59 4.91
CA ALA A 41 12.06 17.65 6.03
C ALA A 41 10.68 17.09 5.66
N GLU A 42 10.21 17.35 4.44
CA GLU A 42 8.97 16.78 3.94
C GLU A 42 9.11 15.29 3.58
N LEU A 43 10.28 14.85 3.13
CA LEU A 43 10.57 13.43 2.94
C LEU A 43 10.48 12.64 4.25
N ASP A 44 11.05 13.14 5.34
CA ASP A 44 10.98 12.51 6.66
C ASP A 44 9.55 12.45 7.19
N ARG A 45 8.79 13.54 7.04
CA ARG A 45 7.35 13.56 7.39
C ARG A 45 6.57 12.53 6.60
N CYS A 46 6.74 12.50 5.28
CA CYS A 46 6.08 11.52 4.42
C CYS A 46 6.46 10.09 4.81
N ALA A 47 7.72 9.81 5.13
CA ALA A 47 8.16 8.48 5.54
C ALA A 47 7.45 8.00 6.81
N GLY A 48 7.31 8.86 7.82
CA GLY A 48 6.57 8.54 9.05
C GLY A 48 5.08 8.30 8.79
N GLU A 49 4.43 9.15 8.00
CA GLU A 49 3.00 9.00 7.64
C GLU A 49 2.74 7.72 6.83
N ILE A 50 3.62 7.41 5.87
CA ILE A 50 3.54 6.19 5.05
C ILE A 50 3.74 4.96 5.93
N ALA A 51 4.73 4.95 6.83
CA ALA A 51 4.99 3.82 7.72
C ALA A 51 3.76 3.51 8.60
N ALA A 52 3.20 4.54 9.26
CA ALA A 52 2.03 4.37 10.10
C ALA A 52 0.79 3.86 9.34
N LEU A 53 0.60 4.32 8.10
CA LEU A 53 -0.51 3.86 7.25
C LEU A 53 -0.29 2.43 6.75
N CYS A 54 0.93 2.06 6.39
CA CYS A 54 1.30 0.69 6.04
C CYS A 54 1.05 -0.28 7.21
N ASP A 55 1.40 0.09 8.43
CA ASP A 55 1.13 -0.72 9.64
C ASP A 55 -0.37 -0.92 9.88
N LYS A 56 -1.18 0.11 9.59
CA LYS A 56 -2.64 0.00 9.65
C LYS A 56 -3.17 -0.98 8.58
N LEU A 57 -2.74 -0.83 7.34
CA LEU A 57 -3.15 -1.68 6.22
C LEU A 57 -2.72 -3.14 6.41
N GLU A 58 -1.54 -3.38 6.98
CA GLU A 58 -1.07 -4.73 7.30
C GLU A 58 -1.91 -5.39 8.40
N ARG A 59 -2.30 -4.64 9.45
CA ARG A 59 -3.24 -5.14 10.48
C ARG A 59 -4.60 -5.48 9.88
N SER A 60 -5.15 -4.61 9.03
CA SER A 60 -6.41 -4.84 8.31
C SER A 60 -6.32 -6.10 7.43
N ARG A 61 -5.22 -6.28 6.71
CA ARG A 61 -4.96 -7.48 5.90
C ARG A 61 -4.95 -8.76 6.75
N ARG A 62 -4.25 -8.76 7.89
CA ARG A 62 -4.17 -9.93 8.79
C ARG A 62 -5.55 -10.30 9.33
N GLU A 63 -6.28 -9.30 9.83
CA GLU A 63 -7.64 -9.50 10.31
C GLU A 63 -8.56 -10.05 9.21
N ARG A 64 -8.47 -9.52 7.99
CA ARG A 64 -9.21 -10.05 6.84
C ARG A 64 -8.91 -11.53 6.58
N LEU A 65 -7.64 -11.93 6.62
CA LEU A 65 -7.23 -13.33 6.42
C LEU A 65 -7.77 -14.26 7.53
N GLU A 66 -7.73 -13.81 8.78
CA GLU A 66 -8.30 -14.54 9.92
C GLU A 66 -9.82 -14.70 9.78
N LEU A 67 -10.52 -13.63 9.39
CA LEU A 67 -11.96 -13.66 9.15
C LEU A 67 -12.33 -14.59 8.00
N VAL A 68 -11.61 -14.52 6.87
CA VAL A 68 -11.78 -15.45 5.73
C VAL A 68 -11.61 -16.90 6.20
N ALA A 69 -10.54 -17.20 6.93
CA ALA A 69 -10.28 -18.54 7.44
C ALA A 69 -11.38 -19.04 8.38
N SER A 70 -11.97 -18.15 9.19
CA SER A 70 -13.05 -18.49 10.13
C SER A 70 -14.43 -18.66 9.49
N LEU A 71 -14.62 -18.12 8.27
CA LEU A 71 -15.91 -18.12 7.56
C LEU A 71 -16.04 -19.29 6.59
N LEU A 72 -14.92 -19.76 6.06
CA LEU A 72 -14.86 -20.85 5.09
C LEU A 72 -14.66 -22.22 5.76
N PRO A 73 -15.20 -23.31 5.17
CA PRO A 73 -14.92 -24.66 5.63
C PRO A 73 -13.41 -25.00 5.56
N PRO A 74 -12.93 -25.91 6.42
CA PRO A 74 -11.58 -26.47 6.29
C PRO A 74 -11.37 -27.08 4.90
N GLY A 75 -10.19 -26.87 4.31
CA GLY A 75 -9.84 -27.37 2.98
C GLY A 75 -10.29 -26.48 1.81
N THR A 76 -11.10 -25.44 2.06
CA THR A 76 -11.38 -24.42 1.04
C THR A 76 -10.22 -23.43 0.91
N GLU A 77 -9.96 -22.96 -0.30
CA GLU A 77 -8.98 -21.89 -0.54
C GLU A 77 -9.36 -20.63 0.26
N ARG A 78 -8.41 -20.10 1.03
CA ARG A 78 -8.63 -18.92 1.88
C ARG A 78 -8.56 -17.64 1.05
N SER A 79 -9.62 -17.35 0.31
CA SER A 79 -9.70 -16.17 -0.53
C SER A 79 -11.01 -15.39 -0.34
N MET A 80 -10.96 -14.08 -0.63
CA MET A 80 -12.18 -13.27 -0.70
C MET A 80 -13.15 -13.78 -1.77
N ALA A 81 -12.64 -14.34 -2.87
CA ALA A 81 -13.48 -14.90 -3.93
C ALA A 81 -14.33 -16.07 -3.41
N GLU A 82 -13.74 -16.98 -2.63
CA GLU A 82 -14.49 -18.08 -2.00
C GLU A 82 -15.52 -17.57 -0.99
N VAL A 83 -15.20 -16.53 -0.23
CA VAL A 83 -16.17 -15.93 0.71
C VAL A 83 -17.35 -15.29 -0.03
N LEU A 84 -17.11 -14.64 -1.16
CA LEU A 84 -18.16 -13.98 -1.95
C LEU A 84 -19.08 -15.01 -2.65
N LYS A 85 -18.55 -16.17 -3.06
CA LYS A 85 -19.32 -17.27 -3.68
C LYS A 85 -20.44 -17.84 -2.80
N VAL A 86 -20.33 -17.72 -1.47
CA VAL A 86 -21.36 -18.22 -0.54
C VAL A 86 -22.45 -17.19 -0.21
N LEU A 87 -22.34 -15.98 -0.76
CA LEU A 87 -23.30 -14.90 -0.50
C LEU A 87 -24.44 -14.86 -1.53
N PRO A 88 -25.60 -14.30 -1.14
CA PRO A 88 -26.68 -13.97 -2.07
C PRO A 88 -26.18 -13.07 -3.22
N GLN A 89 -26.76 -13.22 -4.40
CA GLN A 89 -26.29 -12.58 -5.63
C GLN A 89 -26.03 -11.07 -5.49
N ALA A 90 -26.99 -10.30 -4.97
CA ALA A 90 -26.84 -8.85 -4.81
C ALA A 90 -25.64 -8.47 -3.91
N MET A 91 -25.41 -9.20 -2.82
CA MET A 91 -24.28 -8.94 -1.91
C MET A 91 -22.95 -9.37 -2.54
N ARG A 92 -22.97 -10.45 -3.32
CA ARG A 92 -21.80 -10.94 -4.05
C ARG A 92 -21.34 -9.90 -5.07
N GLU A 93 -22.24 -9.39 -5.90
CA GLU A 93 -21.92 -8.40 -6.93
C GLU A 93 -21.32 -7.13 -6.32
N GLN A 94 -21.90 -6.62 -5.24
CA GLN A 94 -21.36 -5.47 -4.52
C GLN A 94 -19.98 -5.77 -3.91
N GLY A 95 -19.83 -6.92 -3.25
CA GLY A 95 -18.58 -7.36 -2.66
C GLY A 95 -17.47 -7.54 -3.70
N ASP A 96 -17.79 -8.11 -4.86
CA ASP A 96 -16.86 -8.27 -5.99
C ASP A 96 -16.44 -6.92 -6.57
N ALA A 97 -17.35 -5.95 -6.67
CA ALA A 97 -17.03 -4.60 -7.11
C ALA A 97 -16.05 -3.92 -6.14
N HIS A 98 -16.32 -3.96 -4.84
CA HIS A 98 -15.43 -3.41 -3.81
C HIS A 98 -14.07 -4.11 -3.80
N TRP A 99 -14.06 -5.44 -3.89
CA TRP A 99 -12.82 -6.21 -3.89
C TRP A 99 -11.96 -5.94 -5.13
N ARG A 100 -12.58 -5.84 -6.32
CA ARG A 100 -11.87 -5.44 -7.55
C ARG A 100 -11.29 -4.03 -7.43
N ARG A 101 -12.07 -3.07 -6.92
CA ARG A 101 -11.60 -1.70 -6.71
C ARG A 101 -10.41 -1.65 -5.75
N LEU A 102 -10.47 -2.41 -4.65
CA LEU A 102 -9.37 -2.48 -3.71
C LEU A 102 -8.09 -3.04 -4.36
N ARG A 103 -8.20 -4.12 -5.16
CA ARG A 103 -7.05 -4.67 -5.88
C ARG A 103 -6.43 -3.67 -6.87
N ALA A 104 -7.26 -2.89 -7.56
CA ALA A 104 -6.78 -1.83 -8.45
C ALA A 104 -5.98 -0.77 -7.68
N LEU A 105 -6.52 -0.27 -6.56
CA LEU A 105 -5.83 0.71 -5.71
C LEU A 105 -4.50 0.16 -5.15
N ILE A 106 -4.44 -1.12 -4.79
CA ILE A 106 -3.20 -1.78 -4.38
C ILE A 106 -2.17 -1.79 -5.50
N ALA A 107 -2.59 -2.06 -6.74
CA ALA A 107 -1.71 -2.06 -7.91
C ALA A 107 -1.14 -0.65 -8.17
N ASP A 108 -1.99 0.38 -8.16
CA ASP A 108 -1.58 1.78 -8.33
C ASP A 108 -0.57 2.21 -7.25
N CYS A 109 -0.81 1.78 -6.00
CA CYS A 109 0.09 2.06 -4.90
C CYS A 109 1.46 1.42 -5.09
N ARG A 110 1.52 0.19 -5.61
CA ARG A 110 2.78 -0.51 -5.88
C ARG A 110 3.58 0.19 -6.97
N GLU A 111 2.91 0.62 -8.04
CA GLU A 111 3.56 1.35 -9.13
C GLU A 111 4.16 2.67 -8.63
N ARG A 112 3.39 3.46 -7.87
CA ARG A 112 3.87 4.72 -7.28
C ARG A 112 5.03 4.52 -6.32
N ASN A 113 4.95 3.49 -5.47
CA ASN A 113 6.02 3.16 -4.53
C ASN A 113 7.31 2.76 -5.26
N LEU A 114 7.20 1.95 -6.33
CA LEU A 114 8.33 1.57 -7.17
C LEU A 114 8.99 2.79 -7.81
N ARG A 115 8.18 3.68 -8.41
CA ARG A 115 8.64 4.94 -9.01
C ARG A 115 9.41 5.80 -8.00
N ASN A 116 8.88 5.95 -6.79
CA ASN A 116 9.54 6.73 -5.74
C ASN A 116 10.86 6.09 -5.30
N GLY A 117 10.89 4.76 -5.14
CA GLY A 117 12.10 4.02 -4.78
C GLY A 117 13.22 4.21 -5.80
N GLN A 118 12.89 4.14 -7.10
CA GLN A 118 13.83 4.41 -8.20
C GLN A 118 14.39 5.84 -8.13
N LEU A 119 13.53 6.85 -8.03
CA LEU A 119 13.95 8.24 -7.93
C LEU A 119 14.87 8.48 -6.72
N LEU A 120 14.50 7.98 -5.55
CA LEU A 120 15.30 8.16 -4.33
C LEU A 120 16.67 7.46 -4.45
N GLN A 121 16.73 6.31 -5.11
CA GLN A 121 17.99 5.62 -5.36
C GLN A 121 18.89 6.41 -6.31
N GLU A 122 18.36 6.94 -7.41
CA GLU A 122 19.11 7.80 -8.34
C GLU A 122 19.66 9.05 -7.64
N ARG A 123 18.84 9.69 -6.79
CA ARG A 123 19.27 10.84 -5.99
C ARG A 123 20.42 10.50 -5.04
N ARG A 124 20.36 9.34 -4.37
CA ARG A 124 21.47 8.88 -3.51
C ARG A 124 22.76 8.67 -4.30
N GLN A 125 22.68 8.06 -5.48
CA GLN A 125 23.85 7.84 -6.34
C GLN A 125 24.47 9.15 -6.83
N LEU A 126 23.65 10.15 -7.18
CA LEU A 126 24.14 11.48 -7.55
C LEU A 126 24.84 12.17 -6.38
N LEU A 127 24.26 12.14 -5.18
CA LEU A 127 24.89 12.70 -3.99
C LEU A 127 26.20 11.99 -3.65
N GLN A 128 26.25 10.65 -3.75
CA GLN A 128 27.50 9.89 -3.56
C GLN A 128 28.59 10.32 -4.54
N ARG A 129 28.28 10.44 -5.83
CA ARG A 129 29.26 10.90 -6.84
C ARG A 129 29.75 12.32 -6.62
N VAL A 130 28.89 13.23 -6.13
CA VAL A 130 29.29 14.61 -5.80
C VAL A 130 30.17 14.65 -4.55
N LEU A 131 29.85 13.83 -3.54
CA LEU A 131 30.62 13.74 -2.28
C LEU A 131 31.95 13.00 -2.46
N GLU A 132 31.99 12.00 -3.34
CA GLU A 132 33.17 11.23 -3.75
C GLU A 132 33.93 11.91 -4.91
N GLY A 133 33.57 13.16 -5.25
CA GLY A 133 33.87 13.84 -6.51
C GLY A 133 35.25 13.60 -7.10
N GLU A 134 35.27 13.56 -8.45
CA GLU A 134 36.32 14.11 -9.32
C GLU A 134 37.69 14.25 -8.66
N SER A 135 38.29 13.12 -8.28
CA SER A 135 39.68 13.09 -7.80
C SER A 135 40.70 13.28 -8.94
N ASP A 136 40.23 13.53 -10.17
CA ASP A 136 41.02 13.90 -11.31
C ASP A 136 40.46 15.20 -11.89
N VAL A 137 40.97 16.35 -11.49
CA VAL A 137 41.36 17.50 -12.35
C VAL A 137 41.84 18.60 -11.39
N TYR A 138 43.16 18.83 -11.38
CA TYR A 138 43.90 20.09 -11.18
C TYR A 138 45.29 19.80 -10.57
N ALA A 139 46.09 18.98 -11.25
CA ALA A 139 47.53 19.20 -11.25
C ALA A 139 47.81 20.28 -12.30
N ALA A 140 47.63 21.55 -11.90
CA ALA A 140 48.11 22.68 -12.69
C ALA A 140 49.63 22.75 -12.55
N GLN A 141 50.31 22.52 -13.67
CA GLN A 141 51.62 23.04 -14.12
C GLN A 141 52.81 22.94 -13.16
#